data_AF-A0A0K0DDQ3-F1
#
_entry.id   AF-A0A0K0DDQ3-F1
#
_cell.length_a   1.000
_cell.length_b   1.000
_cell.length_c   1.000
_cell.angle_alpha   90.00
_cell.angle_beta   90.00
_cell.angle_gamma   90.00
#
_symmetry.space_group_name_H-M   'P 1'
#
loop_
_entity.id
_entity.type
_entity.pdbx_description
1 polymer ?
#
loop_
_entity_poly.entity_id
_entity_poly.type
_entity_poly.pdbx_seq_one_letter_code
_entity_poly.pdbx_strand_id
1 'polypeptide(L)'
;MESSSRVVISPQLQQIMNTILKVMDKDVNINVTSTCAKSMAKLAVSMRTDFAIMVPKVVAFDKLKEKKAVLRNELVELCDAAATTAPLECYTEAVCDGLAKSNPQSRAQTALFLSRLLSRHNSLTFPIEAIKQIMPGILKCSSDADGEVREAAFRVMAAILRCVGMPASKSLFGEITEDKVKMVKVSLCTLILFEKIRAEFGDKAAPEILRLRASITNNPKVKWRLVLDVTK
;
A
#
# COMPACT_ATOMS: atom_id res chain seq x y z
N MET A 1 -26.10 -1.22 1.95
CA MET A 1 -24.76 -1.22 2.57
C MET A 1 -24.95 -0.91 4.04
N GLU A 2 -24.93 -1.93 4.89
CA GLU A 2 -25.03 -1.75 6.35
C GLU A 2 -23.96 -0.77 6.80
N SER A 3 -24.36 0.30 7.50
CA SER A 3 -23.40 1.20 8.12
C SER A 3 -22.72 0.46 9.25
N SER A 4 -21.61 -0.22 8.97
CA SER A 4 -20.80 -0.85 10.01
C SER A 4 -20.46 0.21 11.05
N SER A 5 -20.81 -0.08 12.31
CA SER A 5 -20.60 0.80 13.44
C SER A 5 -19.14 1.24 13.49
N ARG A 6 -18.89 2.55 13.51
CA ARG A 6 -17.53 3.11 13.60
C ARG A 6 -17.00 2.88 15.00
N VAL A 7 -15.83 2.28 15.12
CA VAL A 7 -15.12 2.18 16.40
C VAL A 7 -14.46 3.53 16.68
N VAL A 8 -14.80 4.14 17.81
CA VAL A 8 -14.20 5.40 18.25
C VAL A 8 -12.90 5.12 18.99
N ILE A 9 -11.89 5.94 18.74
CA ILE A 9 -10.60 5.83 19.43
C ILE A 9 -10.76 6.17 20.92
N SER A 10 -10.23 5.31 21.79
CA SER A 10 -10.12 5.53 23.23
C SER A 10 -8.69 5.26 23.71
N PRO A 11 -8.25 5.83 24.85
CA PRO A 11 -6.94 5.53 25.42
C PRO A 11 -6.72 4.02 25.64
N GLN A 12 -7.75 3.31 26.11
CA GLN A 12 -7.70 1.86 26.32
C GLN A 12 -7.53 1.12 24.99
N LEU A 13 -8.25 1.53 23.93
CA LEU A 13 -8.10 0.91 22.62
C LEU A 13 -6.71 1.15 22.03
N GLN A 14 -6.14 2.36 22.20
CA GLN A 14 -4.77 2.64 21.78
C GLN A 14 -3.77 1.74 22.52
N GLN A 15 -3.95 1.54 23.82
CA GLN A 15 -3.11 0.63 24.61
C GLN A 15 -3.23 -0.81 24.08
N ILE A 16 -4.44 -1.29 23.79
CA ILE A 16 -4.68 -2.61 23.20
C ILE A 16 -3.96 -2.75 21.86
N MET A 17 -4.12 -1.78 20.94
CA MET A 17 -3.45 -1.81 19.64
C MET A 17 -1.91 -1.85 19.78
N ASN A 18 -1.35 -1.08 20.72
CA ASN A 18 0.09 -1.11 20.98
C ASN A 18 0.55 -2.45 21.57
N THR A 19 -0.26 -3.09 22.41
CA THR A 19 0.02 -4.44 22.92
C THR A 19 -0.02 -5.47 21.80
N ILE A 20 -1.02 -5.40 20.91
CA ILE A 20 -1.11 -6.28 19.74
C ILE A 20 0.13 -6.13 18.86
N LEU A 21 0.60 -4.91 18.59
CA LEU A 21 1.84 -4.70 17.83
C LEU A 21 3.05 -5.39 18.49
N LYS A 22 3.20 -5.29 19.81
CA LYS A 22 4.29 -5.95 20.54
C LYS A 22 4.22 -7.47 20.45
N VAL A 23 3.02 -8.04 20.53
CA VAL A 23 2.81 -9.48 20.34
C VAL A 23 3.21 -9.87 18.93
N MET A 24 2.80 -9.10 17.92
CA MET A 24 3.18 -9.36 16.53
C MET A 24 4.69 -9.27 16.27
N ASP A 25 5.44 -8.53 17.08
CA ASP A 25 6.90 -8.42 16.98
C ASP A 25 7.65 -9.56 17.66
N LYS A 26 7.14 -10.05 18.80
CA LYS A 26 7.91 -10.87 19.73
C LYS A 26 7.38 -12.29 19.89
N ASP A 27 6.13 -12.55 19.51
CA ASP A 27 5.53 -13.86 19.71
C ASP A 27 6.09 -14.87 18.70
N VAL A 28 6.56 -15.99 19.22
CA VAL A 28 7.15 -17.08 18.43
C VAL A 28 6.08 -17.93 17.74
N ASN A 29 4.84 -17.87 18.20
CA ASN A 29 3.73 -18.62 17.64
C ASN A 29 3.08 -17.84 16.48
N ILE A 30 3.33 -18.33 15.26
CA ILE A 30 2.79 -17.74 14.04
C ILE A 30 1.27 -17.60 14.01
N ASN A 31 0.53 -18.51 14.67
CA ASN A 31 -0.93 -18.47 14.71
C ASN A 31 -1.45 -17.33 15.60
N VAL A 32 -0.73 -17.01 16.67
CA VAL A 32 -1.03 -15.85 17.53
C VAL A 32 -0.79 -14.57 16.72
N THR A 33 0.37 -14.45 16.08
CA THR A 33 0.71 -13.29 15.24
C THR A 33 -0.27 -13.12 14.07
N SER A 34 -0.73 -14.22 13.46
CA SER A 34 -1.76 -14.23 12.40
C SER A 34 -3.09 -13.69 12.92
N THR A 35 -3.55 -14.16 14.09
CA THR A 35 -4.79 -13.67 14.73
C THR A 35 -4.70 -12.19 15.12
N CYS A 36 -3.53 -11.75 15.59
CA CYS A 36 -3.25 -10.35 15.89
C CYS A 36 -3.33 -9.47 14.63
N ALA A 37 -2.70 -9.89 13.53
CA ALA A 37 -2.73 -9.18 12.26
C ALA A 37 -4.17 -9.01 11.75
N LYS A 38 -4.95 -10.11 11.78
CA LYS A 38 -6.37 -10.12 11.43
C LYS A 38 -7.20 -9.14 12.27
N SER A 39 -6.96 -9.13 13.58
CA SER A 39 -7.66 -8.24 14.50
C SER A 39 -7.36 -6.77 14.21
N MET A 40 -6.10 -6.45 13.94
CA MET A 40 -5.67 -5.11 13.53
C MET A 40 -6.27 -4.69 12.18
N ALA A 41 -6.42 -5.62 11.23
CA ALA A 41 -7.02 -5.34 9.93
C ALA A 41 -8.50 -4.93 10.08
N LYS A 42 -9.24 -5.68 10.90
CA LYS A 42 -10.64 -5.35 11.25
C LYS A 42 -10.74 -4.00 11.96
N LEU A 43 -9.83 -3.71 12.89
CA LEU A 43 -9.77 -2.40 13.55
C LEU A 43 -9.52 -1.27 12.56
N ALA A 44 -8.58 -1.42 11.61
CA ALA A 44 -8.31 -0.42 10.59
C ALA A 44 -9.56 -0.12 9.75
N VAL A 45 -10.30 -1.15 9.33
CA VAL A 45 -11.56 -1.01 8.58
C VAL A 45 -12.63 -0.27 9.41
N SER A 46 -12.80 -0.64 10.68
CA SER A 46 -13.84 -0.08 11.55
C SER A 46 -13.54 1.34 12.06
N MET A 47 -12.27 1.66 12.31
CA MET A 47 -11.82 2.96 12.82
C MET A 47 -11.65 4.00 11.70
N ARG A 48 -11.45 3.55 10.45
CA ARG A 48 -11.20 4.43 9.30
C ARG A 48 -9.99 5.34 9.60
N THR A 49 -10.10 6.64 9.33
CA THR A 49 -9.01 7.61 9.52
C THR A 49 -8.50 7.75 10.96
N ASP A 50 -9.26 7.29 11.97
CA ASP A 50 -8.77 7.29 13.36
C ASP A 50 -7.62 6.27 13.57
N PHE A 51 -7.47 5.31 12.65
CA PHE A 51 -6.37 4.35 12.64
C PHE A 51 -5.07 4.94 12.05
N ALA A 52 -5.10 6.13 11.43
CA ALA A 52 -3.95 6.70 10.72
C ALA A 52 -2.66 6.75 11.55
N ILE A 53 -2.77 6.96 12.88
CA ILE A 53 -1.64 6.98 13.81
C ILE A 53 -0.87 5.64 13.89
N MET A 54 -1.53 4.54 13.55
CA MET A 54 -0.95 3.19 13.58
C MET A 54 -0.28 2.83 12.25
N VAL A 55 -0.58 3.53 11.15
CA VAL A 55 -0.16 3.18 9.79
C VAL A 55 1.37 3.06 9.67
N PRO A 56 2.20 4.01 10.12
CA PRO A 56 3.67 3.87 10.01
C PRO A 56 4.23 2.65 10.76
N LYS A 57 3.57 2.22 11.85
CA LYS A 57 3.98 1.04 12.63
C LYS A 57 3.54 -0.28 12.00
N VAL A 58 2.42 -0.24 11.29
CA VAL A 58 1.81 -1.41 10.63
C VAL A 58 2.43 -1.65 9.27
N VAL A 59 2.66 -0.60 8.50
CA VAL A 59 3.26 -0.61 7.15
C VAL A 59 4.80 -0.61 7.26
N ALA A 60 5.33 -1.35 8.22
CA ALA A 60 6.75 -1.67 8.33
C ALA A 60 6.98 -3.03 7.65
N PHE A 61 7.47 -3.00 6.40
CA PHE A 61 7.58 -4.17 5.51
C PHE A 61 8.58 -5.24 5.99
N ASP A 62 9.31 -4.98 7.06
CA ASP A 62 10.26 -5.89 7.74
C ASP A 62 9.61 -7.22 8.15
N LYS A 63 8.30 -7.21 8.41
CA LYS A 63 7.50 -8.38 8.79
C LYS A 63 7.02 -9.21 7.60
N LEU A 64 7.00 -8.66 6.38
CA LEU A 64 6.53 -9.35 5.18
C LEU A 64 7.55 -10.35 4.60
N LYS A 65 8.67 -10.59 5.29
CA LYS A 65 9.61 -11.67 4.96
C LYS A 65 9.05 -13.08 5.23
N GLU A 66 7.89 -13.18 5.86
CA GLU A 66 7.25 -14.45 6.21
C GLU A 66 6.81 -15.26 4.97
N LYS A 67 7.17 -16.55 4.95
CA LYS A 67 6.88 -17.46 3.84
C LYS A 67 5.61 -18.27 4.04
N LYS A 68 5.15 -18.45 5.27
CA LYS A 68 3.93 -19.21 5.55
C LYS A 68 2.69 -18.38 5.22
N ALA A 69 1.82 -18.92 4.37
CA ALA A 69 0.61 -18.24 3.90
C ALA A 69 -0.31 -17.79 5.04
N VAL A 70 -0.39 -18.57 6.13
CA VAL A 70 -1.24 -18.29 7.29
C VAL A 70 -0.98 -16.92 7.93
N LEU A 71 0.28 -16.47 7.96
CA LEU A 71 0.63 -15.15 8.48
C LEU A 71 0.80 -14.13 7.36
N ARG A 72 1.41 -14.51 6.24
CA ARG A 72 1.61 -13.58 5.11
C ARG A 72 0.29 -12.98 4.63
N ASN A 73 -0.76 -13.79 4.47
CA ASN A 73 -2.04 -13.32 3.96
C ASN A 73 -2.69 -12.31 4.92
N GLU A 74 -2.69 -12.59 6.23
CA GLU A 74 -3.26 -11.72 7.25
C GLU A 74 -2.44 -10.42 7.42
N LEU A 75 -1.11 -10.47 7.25
CA LEU A 75 -0.27 -9.27 7.20
C LEU A 75 -0.56 -8.42 5.96
N VAL A 76 -0.74 -9.05 4.80
CA VAL A 76 -1.13 -8.37 3.55
C VAL A 76 -2.48 -7.68 3.73
N GLU A 77 -3.48 -8.37 4.27
CA GLU A 77 -4.80 -7.81 4.54
C GLU A 77 -4.74 -6.63 5.53
N LEU A 78 -3.91 -6.74 6.57
CA LEU A 78 -3.65 -5.65 7.50
C LEU A 78 -3.02 -4.44 6.81
N CYS A 79 -1.98 -4.62 5.99
CA CYS A 79 -1.35 -3.52 5.26
C CYS A 79 -2.35 -2.85 4.32
N ASP A 80 -3.12 -3.63 3.56
CA ASP A 80 -4.10 -3.13 2.61
C ASP A 80 -5.25 -2.37 3.32
N ALA A 81 -5.70 -2.84 4.49
CA ALA A 81 -6.68 -2.16 5.32
C ALA A 81 -6.11 -0.84 5.88
N ALA A 82 -4.91 -0.87 6.47
CA ALA A 82 -4.25 0.28 7.05
C ALA A 82 -3.99 1.39 6.00
N ALA A 83 -3.58 1.02 4.79
CA ALA A 83 -3.31 1.95 3.70
C ALA A 83 -4.52 2.77 3.25
N THR A 84 -5.75 2.32 3.55
CA THR A 84 -6.96 3.10 3.28
C THR A 84 -7.33 4.11 4.36
N THR A 85 -6.57 4.14 5.46
CA THR A 85 -6.85 4.99 6.62
C THR A 85 -5.99 6.26 6.65
N ALA A 86 -4.92 6.31 5.86
CA ALA A 86 -4.03 7.46 5.74
C ALA A 86 -3.59 7.63 4.27
N PRO A 87 -3.34 8.87 3.79
CA PRO A 87 -2.79 9.10 2.46
C PRO A 87 -1.38 8.50 2.34
N LEU A 88 -1.00 8.08 1.13
CA LEU A 88 0.28 7.42 0.86
C LEU A 88 1.47 8.28 1.29
N GLU A 89 1.32 9.60 1.16
CA GLU A 89 2.28 10.62 1.55
C GLU A 89 2.69 10.53 3.04
N CYS A 90 1.84 9.96 3.91
CA CYS A 90 2.16 9.75 5.34
C CYS A 90 3.13 8.60 5.61
N TYR A 91 3.37 7.71 4.64
CA TYR A 91 4.19 6.51 4.83
C TYR A 91 5.04 6.19 3.59
N THR A 92 5.31 7.18 2.75
CA THR A 92 6.19 7.06 1.57
C THR A 92 7.58 6.53 1.95
N GLU A 93 8.18 7.06 3.01
CA GLU A 93 9.50 6.63 3.48
C GLU A 93 9.53 5.13 3.82
N ALA A 94 8.50 4.63 4.52
CA ALA A 94 8.40 3.21 4.84
C ALA A 94 8.31 2.33 3.59
N VAL A 95 7.63 2.80 2.54
CA VAL A 95 7.57 2.09 1.24
C VAL A 95 8.95 2.09 0.57
N CYS A 96 9.65 3.23 0.54
CA CYS A 96 11.01 3.32 0.01
C CYS A 96 11.96 2.37 0.74
N ASP A 97 11.91 2.34 2.08
CA ASP A 97 12.71 1.43 2.90
C ASP A 97 12.40 -0.03 2.62
N GLY A 98 11.12 -0.38 2.42
CA GLY A 98 10.67 -1.72 2.07
C GLY A 98 11.23 -2.19 0.72
N LEU A 99 11.26 -1.30 -0.28
CA LEU A 99 11.85 -1.55 -1.61
C LEU A 99 13.38 -1.64 -1.57
N ALA A 100 14.02 -1.05 -0.56
CA ALA A 100 15.48 -1.07 -0.39
C ALA A 100 15.99 -2.23 0.47
N LYS A 101 15.13 -3.09 1.03
CA LYS A 101 15.53 -4.21 1.88
C LYS A 101 16.45 -5.19 1.15
N SER A 102 17.42 -5.75 1.88
CA SER A 102 18.33 -6.78 1.36
C SER A 102 17.60 -8.07 0.97
N ASN A 103 16.51 -8.40 1.67
CA ASN A 103 15.70 -9.59 1.41
C ASN A 103 14.79 -9.40 0.17
N PRO A 104 14.95 -10.22 -0.89
CA PRO A 104 14.10 -10.14 -2.10
C PRO A 104 12.60 -10.30 -1.80
N GLN A 105 12.21 -11.17 -0.86
CA GLN A 105 10.81 -11.37 -0.49
C GLN A 105 10.20 -10.08 0.06
N SER A 106 10.94 -9.34 0.91
CA SER A 106 10.47 -8.07 1.46
C SER A 106 10.27 -7.03 0.35
N ARG A 107 11.20 -6.94 -0.62
CA ARG A 107 11.06 -6.04 -1.76
C ARG A 107 9.84 -6.40 -2.62
N ALA A 108 9.69 -7.68 -2.96
CA ALA A 108 8.56 -8.19 -3.75
C ALA A 108 7.22 -7.90 -3.06
N GLN A 109 7.10 -8.19 -1.76
CA GLN A 109 5.86 -7.94 -1.02
C GLN A 109 5.55 -6.43 -0.89
N THR A 110 6.57 -5.58 -0.75
CA THR A 110 6.39 -4.12 -0.74
C THR A 110 5.87 -3.63 -2.09
N ALA A 111 6.46 -4.09 -3.21
CA ALA A 111 5.99 -3.76 -4.55
C ALA A 111 4.58 -4.31 -4.82
N LEU A 112 4.27 -5.53 -4.37
CA LEU A 112 2.91 -6.09 -4.50
C LEU A 112 1.88 -5.29 -3.69
N PHE A 113 2.23 -4.86 -2.48
CA PHE A 113 1.40 -3.94 -1.68
C PHE A 113 1.12 -2.65 -2.44
N LEU A 114 2.16 -2.02 -2.98
CA LEU A 114 2.00 -0.78 -3.74
C LEU A 114 1.13 -0.99 -4.99
N SER A 115 1.31 -2.09 -5.71
CA SER A 115 0.48 -2.44 -6.86
C SER A 115 -1.00 -2.55 -6.47
N ARG A 116 -1.32 -3.28 -5.39
CA ARG A 116 -2.69 -3.41 -4.88
C ARG A 116 -3.26 -2.06 -4.44
N LEU A 117 -2.50 -1.26 -3.69
CA LEU A 117 -2.94 0.06 -3.25
C LEU A 117 -3.25 0.96 -4.45
N LEU A 118 -2.30 1.16 -5.36
CA LEU A 118 -2.47 2.03 -6.53
C LEU A 118 -3.59 1.56 -7.43
N SER A 119 -3.81 0.25 -7.47
CA SER A 119 -4.92 -0.32 -8.21
C SER A 119 -6.31 0.07 -7.66
N ARG A 120 -6.39 0.72 -6.51
CA ARG A 120 -7.65 1.25 -5.95
C ARG A 120 -7.86 2.74 -6.25
N HIS A 121 -6.88 3.41 -6.84
CA HIS A 121 -6.99 4.81 -7.25
C HIS A 121 -7.52 4.94 -8.68
N ASN A 122 -8.03 6.11 -9.02
CA ASN A 122 -8.21 6.57 -10.39
C ASN A 122 -7.36 7.84 -10.64
N SER A 123 -7.39 8.36 -11.86
CA SER A 123 -6.65 9.57 -12.28
C SER A 123 -6.83 10.76 -11.33
N LEU A 124 -8.02 10.94 -10.77
CA LEU A 124 -8.32 12.06 -9.87
C LEU A 124 -7.70 11.87 -8.49
N THR A 125 -7.62 10.63 -7.99
CA THR A 125 -7.19 10.30 -6.61
C THR A 125 -5.73 9.88 -6.52
N PHE A 126 -5.02 9.81 -7.64
CA PHE A 126 -3.69 9.23 -7.73
C PHE A 126 -2.64 10.09 -6.98
N PRO A 127 -1.85 9.51 -6.05
CA PRO A 127 -0.89 10.25 -5.23
C PRO A 127 0.43 10.50 -5.98
N ILE A 128 0.42 11.40 -6.96
CA ILE A 128 1.54 11.58 -7.90
C ILE A 128 2.86 11.96 -7.22
N GLU A 129 2.83 12.80 -6.19
CA GLU A 129 4.06 13.27 -5.51
C GLU A 129 4.73 12.14 -4.70
N ALA A 130 3.95 11.33 -3.98
CA ALA A 130 4.48 10.13 -3.33
C ALA A 130 5.06 9.14 -4.36
N ILE A 131 4.40 8.97 -5.50
CA ILE A 131 4.88 8.06 -6.54
C ILE A 131 6.18 8.53 -7.17
N LYS A 132 6.38 9.83 -7.40
CA LYS A 132 7.67 10.36 -7.86
C LYS A 132 8.82 9.99 -6.91
N GLN A 133 8.58 10.01 -5.59
CA GLN A 133 9.57 9.63 -4.59
C GLN A 133 9.85 8.11 -4.57
N ILE A 134 8.82 7.29 -4.80
CA ILE A 134 8.92 5.82 -4.75
C ILE A 134 9.49 5.23 -6.04
N MET A 135 9.29 5.91 -7.17
CA MET A 135 9.62 5.42 -8.51
C MET A 135 11.06 4.92 -8.67
N PRO A 136 12.11 5.61 -8.16
CA PRO A 136 13.48 5.12 -8.26
C PRO A 136 13.68 3.72 -7.66
N GLY A 137 13.02 3.42 -6.54
CA GLY A 137 13.06 2.09 -5.91
C GLY A 137 12.39 1.01 -6.77
N ILE A 138 11.29 1.35 -7.42
CA ILE A 138 10.58 0.44 -8.33
C ILE A 138 11.37 0.20 -9.62
N LEU A 139 12.02 1.22 -10.17
CA LEU A 139 12.91 1.06 -11.34
C LEU A 139 14.05 0.10 -11.02
N LYS A 140 14.68 0.24 -9.86
CA LYS A 140 15.69 -0.72 -9.37
C LYS A 140 15.12 -2.14 -9.25
N CYS A 141 13.92 -2.29 -8.67
CA CYS A 141 13.26 -3.60 -8.55
C CYS A 141 12.92 -4.23 -9.90
N SER A 142 12.64 -3.44 -10.94
CA SER A 142 12.34 -3.94 -12.30
C SER A 142 13.52 -4.65 -12.97
N SER A 143 14.73 -4.40 -12.49
CA SER A 143 15.98 -5.01 -12.96
C SER A 143 16.66 -5.84 -11.86
N ASP A 144 15.91 -6.23 -10.83
CA ASP A 144 16.42 -7.06 -9.73
C ASP A 144 16.89 -8.43 -10.24
N ALA A 145 17.80 -9.09 -9.51
CA ALA A 145 18.24 -10.45 -9.83
C ALA A 145 17.11 -11.47 -9.63
N ASP A 146 16.26 -11.24 -8.64
CA ASP A 146 15.13 -12.11 -8.31
C ASP A 146 13.94 -11.87 -9.26
N GLY A 147 13.40 -12.95 -9.83
CA GLY A 147 12.30 -12.89 -10.79
C GLY A 147 10.99 -12.38 -10.20
N GLU A 148 10.69 -12.72 -8.95
CA GLU A 148 9.45 -12.30 -8.26
C GLU A 148 9.48 -10.82 -7.96
N VAL A 149 10.65 -10.26 -7.64
CA VAL A 149 10.82 -8.81 -7.43
C VAL A 149 10.59 -8.04 -8.72
N ARG A 150 11.15 -8.51 -9.86
CA ARG A 150 10.93 -7.90 -11.17
C ARG A 150 9.45 -7.92 -11.56
N GLU A 151 8.80 -9.08 -11.40
CA GLU A 151 7.38 -9.26 -11.68
C GLU A 151 6.51 -8.32 -10.81
N ALA A 152 6.80 -8.23 -9.51
CA ALA A 152 6.10 -7.30 -8.62
C ALA A 152 6.28 -5.83 -9.03
N ALA A 153 7.46 -5.43 -9.50
CA ALA A 153 7.70 -4.08 -10.00
C ALA A 153 6.90 -3.78 -11.27
N PHE A 154 6.81 -4.72 -12.21
CA PHE A 154 5.98 -4.54 -13.42
C PHE A 154 4.50 -4.40 -13.08
N ARG A 155 4.02 -5.08 -12.02
CA ARG A 155 2.65 -4.93 -11.52
C ARG A 155 2.38 -3.54 -10.93
N VAL A 156 3.38 -2.90 -10.32
CA VAL A 156 3.26 -1.49 -9.89
C VAL A 156 3.14 -0.58 -11.10
N MET A 157 4.03 -0.71 -12.08
CA MET A 157 4.01 0.11 -13.30
C MET A 157 2.70 -0.06 -14.07
N ALA A 158 2.17 -1.28 -14.14
CA ALA A 158 0.86 -1.58 -14.70
C ALA A 158 -0.28 -0.84 -13.97
N ALA A 159 -0.26 -0.82 -12.63
CA ALA A 159 -1.23 -0.08 -11.83
C ALA A 159 -1.14 1.44 -12.05
N ILE A 160 0.08 1.99 -12.16
CA ILE A 160 0.31 3.40 -12.49
C ILE A 160 -0.25 3.70 -13.89
N LEU A 161 0.11 2.88 -14.88
CA LEU A 161 -0.31 3.05 -16.27
C LEU A 161 -1.83 3.08 -16.39
N ARG A 162 -2.51 2.21 -15.66
CA ARG A 162 -3.97 2.20 -15.59
C ARG A 162 -4.54 3.51 -15.02
N CYS A 163 -3.95 4.03 -13.95
CA CYS A 163 -4.49 5.19 -13.24
C CYS A 163 -4.28 6.49 -13.98
N VAL A 164 -3.12 6.70 -14.61
CA VAL A 164 -2.73 7.99 -15.20
C VAL A 164 -2.52 7.97 -16.71
N GLY A 165 -2.55 6.78 -17.34
CA GLY A 165 -2.37 6.60 -18.77
C GLY A 165 -0.92 6.70 -19.23
N MET A 166 -0.68 6.41 -20.52
CA MET A 166 0.65 6.40 -21.12
C MET A 166 1.41 7.75 -21.01
N PRO A 167 0.78 8.92 -21.27
CA PRO A 167 1.51 10.19 -21.26
C PRO A 167 2.16 10.50 -19.91
N ALA A 168 1.41 10.32 -18.82
CA ALA A 168 1.92 10.54 -17.46
C ALA A 168 2.82 9.41 -16.97
N SER A 169 2.65 8.19 -17.49
CA SER A 169 3.54 7.07 -17.17
C SER A 169 4.95 7.27 -17.71
N LYS A 170 5.08 7.86 -18.90
CA LYS A 170 6.38 8.17 -19.51
C LYS A 170 7.24 9.10 -18.65
N SER A 171 6.64 10.05 -17.94
CA SER A 171 7.39 10.94 -17.05
C SER A 171 7.86 10.25 -15.75
N LEU A 172 7.27 9.11 -15.40
CA LEU A 172 7.62 8.33 -14.21
C LEU A 172 8.64 7.24 -14.51
N PHE A 173 8.46 6.49 -15.61
CA PHE A 173 9.30 5.35 -15.96
C PHE A 173 9.62 5.30 -17.47
N GLY A 174 10.01 6.45 -18.03
CA GLY A 174 10.35 6.61 -19.46
C GLY A 174 11.31 5.55 -20.00
N GLU A 175 12.37 5.24 -19.26
CA GLU A 175 13.35 4.20 -19.60
C GLU A 175 12.71 2.81 -19.80
N ILE A 176 11.69 2.49 -19.00
CA ILE A 176 10.94 1.24 -19.16
C ILE A 176 10.04 1.34 -20.36
N THR A 177 9.39 2.49 -20.60
CA THR A 177 8.50 2.68 -21.76
C THR A 177 9.16 2.54 -23.12
N GLU A 178 10.47 2.76 -23.18
CA GLU A 178 11.28 2.62 -24.40
C GLU A 178 11.81 1.19 -24.61
N ASP A 179 11.94 0.41 -23.53
CA ASP A 179 12.30 -1.00 -23.58
C ASP A 179 11.10 -1.84 -24.02
N LYS A 180 11.09 -2.24 -25.29
CA LYS A 180 10.01 -3.06 -25.88
C LYS A 180 9.78 -4.36 -25.11
N VAL A 181 10.82 -5.00 -24.58
CA VAL A 181 10.70 -6.30 -23.89
C VAL A 181 10.07 -6.11 -22.52
N LYS A 182 10.54 -5.11 -21.75
CA LYS A 182 9.95 -4.79 -20.45
C LYS A 182 8.53 -4.25 -20.60
N MET A 183 8.27 -3.41 -21.61
CA MET A 183 6.90 -2.94 -21.87
C MET A 183 5.95 -4.04 -22.25
N VAL A 184 6.36 -5.05 -23.01
CA VAL A 184 5.49 -6.21 -23.26
C VAL A 184 5.10 -6.89 -21.95
N LYS A 185 6.03 -7.05 -20.99
CA LYS A 185 5.73 -7.60 -19.66
C LYS A 185 4.80 -6.69 -18.86
N VAL A 186 5.06 -5.39 -18.86
CA VAL A 186 4.20 -4.39 -18.19
C VAL A 186 2.80 -4.38 -18.81
N SER A 187 2.67 -4.43 -20.13
CA SER A 187 1.39 -4.49 -20.85
C SER A 187 0.66 -5.79 -20.57
N LEU A 188 1.35 -6.94 -20.54
CA LEU A 188 0.75 -8.22 -20.17
C LEU A 188 0.26 -8.22 -18.72
N CYS A 189 1.11 -7.75 -17.79
CA CYS A 189 0.71 -7.52 -16.40
C CYS A 189 -0.47 -6.58 -16.33
N THR A 190 -0.47 -5.51 -17.13
CA THR A 190 -1.59 -4.57 -17.24
C THR A 190 -2.84 -5.34 -17.62
N LEU A 191 -2.88 -6.12 -18.70
CA LEU A 191 -4.07 -6.90 -19.07
C LEU A 191 -4.58 -7.82 -17.95
N ILE A 192 -3.68 -8.59 -17.32
CA ILE A 192 -4.05 -9.54 -16.24
C ILE A 192 -4.56 -8.82 -14.99
N LEU A 193 -3.90 -7.73 -14.59
CA LEU A 193 -4.34 -6.88 -13.47
C LEU A 193 -5.62 -6.13 -13.82
N PHE A 194 -5.76 -5.69 -15.07
CA PHE A 194 -6.87 -4.89 -15.56
C PHE A 194 -8.16 -5.69 -15.49
N GLU A 195 -8.18 -6.95 -15.94
CA GLU A 195 -9.39 -7.79 -15.85
C GLU A 195 -9.84 -7.99 -14.41
N LYS A 196 -8.92 -8.37 -13.50
CA LYS A 196 -9.27 -8.63 -12.10
C LYS A 196 -9.72 -7.38 -11.35
N ILE A 197 -8.99 -6.28 -11.51
CA ILE A 197 -9.26 -5.06 -10.74
C ILE A 197 -10.40 -4.24 -11.37
N ARG A 198 -10.54 -4.22 -12.71
CA ARG A 198 -11.68 -3.58 -13.37
C ARG A 198 -12.97 -4.34 -13.11
N ALA A 199 -12.91 -5.67 -12.97
CA ALA A 199 -14.07 -6.45 -12.53
C ALA A 199 -14.52 -6.05 -11.11
N GLU A 200 -13.58 -5.76 -10.20
CA GLU A 200 -13.91 -5.38 -8.81
C GLU A 200 -14.33 -3.91 -8.64
N PHE A 201 -13.69 -2.97 -9.35
CA PHE A 201 -13.86 -1.52 -9.09
C PHE A 201 -14.22 -0.68 -10.34
N GLY A 202 -14.25 -1.28 -11.53
CA GLY A 202 -14.45 -0.57 -12.79
C GLY A 202 -13.39 0.50 -13.04
N ASP A 203 -13.81 1.63 -13.64
CA ASP A 203 -12.93 2.78 -13.92
C ASP A 203 -12.96 3.84 -12.78
N LYS A 204 -13.65 3.52 -11.66
CA LYS A 204 -13.77 4.40 -10.49
C LYS A 204 -12.72 4.03 -9.43
N ALA A 205 -12.33 5.00 -8.61
CA ALA A 205 -11.55 4.70 -7.42
C ALA A 205 -12.40 3.90 -6.41
N ALA A 206 -11.76 3.06 -5.61
CA ALA A 206 -12.45 2.29 -4.59
C ALA A 206 -13.15 3.22 -3.57
N PRO A 207 -14.31 2.82 -3.02
CA PRO A 207 -15.06 3.64 -2.06
C PRO A 207 -14.23 4.10 -0.86
N GLU A 208 -13.30 3.28 -0.39
CA GLU A 208 -12.37 3.60 0.70
C GLU A 208 -11.45 4.78 0.35
N ILE A 209 -10.91 4.79 -0.88
CA ILE A 209 -10.02 5.85 -1.37
C ILE A 209 -10.81 7.16 -1.54
N LEU A 210 -12.04 7.08 -2.06
CA LEU A 210 -12.92 8.26 -2.15
C LEU A 210 -13.28 8.80 -0.77
N ARG A 211 -13.56 7.92 0.20
CA ARG A 211 -13.82 8.31 1.61
C ARG A 211 -12.59 8.96 2.25
N LEU A 212 -11.41 8.38 2.06
CA LEU A 212 -10.15 8.93 2.57
C LEU A 212 -9.91 10.33 1.98
N ARG A 213 -10.03 10.48 0.66
CA ARG A 213 -9.90 11.78 0.00
C ARG A 213 -10.88 12.81 0.55
N ALA A 214 -12.16 12.45 0.67
CA ALA A 214 -13.17 13.35 1.24
C ALA A 214 -12.83 13.75 2.68
N SER A 215 -12.30 12.82 3.49
CA SER A 215 -11.87 13.13 4.87
C SER A 215 -10.68 14.09 4.90
N ILE A 216 -9.73 13.98 3.97
CA ILE A 216 -8.59 14.88 3.85
C ILE A 216 -9.08 16.29 3.46
N THR A 217 -9.97 16.39 2.49
CA THR A 217 -10.54 17.66 2.03
C THR A 217 -11.39 18.33 3.12
N ASN A 218 -12.24 17.57 3.81
CA ASN A 218 -13.19 18.12 4.78
C ASN A 218 -12.57 18.40 6.16
N ASN A 219 -11.43 17.80 6.48
CA ASN A 219 -10.79 17.99 7.78
C ASN A 219 -9.28 18.20 7.65
N PRO A 220 -8.85 19.36 7.10
CA PRO A 220 -7.44 19.72 6.96
C PRO A 220 -6.72 19.93 8.31
N LYS A 221 -7.47 19.92 9.43
CA LYS A 221 -6.96 20.01 10.81
C LYS A 221 -6.70 18.64 11.46
N VAL A 222 -7.17 17.52 10.89
CA VAL A 222 -6.61 16.21 11.27
C VAL A 222 -5.11 16.31 11.03
N LYS A 223 -4.31 15.83 11.99
CA LYS A 223 -2.84 15.85 11.99
C LYS A 223 -2.24 15.03 10.82
N TRP A 224 -2.58 15.36 9.58
CA TRP A 224 -1.77 15.08 8.39
C TRP A 224 -0.57 16.05 8.35
N ARG A 225 -0.57 17.07 9.21
CA ARG A 225 0.38 18.19 9.29
C ARG A 225 1.85 17.78 9.55
N LEU A 226 2.16 16.50 9.76
CA LEU A 226 3.55 16.03 9.67
C LEU A 226 4.05 15.89 8.21
N VAL A 227 3.18 16.04 7.21
CA VAL A 227 3.48 15.82 5.79
C VAL A 227 3.40 17.10 4.94
N LEU A 228 2.79 18.19 5.46
CA LEU A 228 2.62 19.44 4.70
C LEU A 228 3.61 20.56 5.08
N ASP A 229 4.47 20.35 6.09
CA ASP A 229 5.49 21.35 6.51
C ASP A 229 6.86 21.14 5.83
N VAL A 230 6.95 20.39 4.72
CA VAL A 230 8.18 20.27 3.91
C VAL A 230 8.25 21.30 2.77
N THR A 231 7.39 22.32 2.80
CA THR A 231 7.53 23.51 1.96
C THR A 231 7.40 24.77 2.81
N LYS A 232 8.38 24.99 3.68
CA LYS A 232 8.82 26.31 4.13
C LYS A 232 10.34 26.33 4.28
#